data_AF-A0A938L4S2-F1
#
_entry.id   AF-A0A938L4S2-F1
#
_cell.length_a   1.000
_cell.length_b   1.000
_cell.length_c   1.000
_cell.angle_alpha   90.00
_cell.angle_beta   90.00
_cell.angle_gamma   90.00
#
_symmetry.space_group_name_H-M   'P 1'
#
loop_
_entity.id
_entity.type
_entity.pdbx_description
1 polymer ?
#
loop_
_entity_poly.entity_id
_entity_poly.type
_entity_poly.pdbx_seq_one_letter_code
_entity_poly.pdbx_strand_id
1 'polypeptide(L)'
;MFRFAICVALACLPLWLSGCSATQAEAEHEHHHAHGSPPTFEGLVKRVRKQHHWAAQAASREDVKHFQRELRHFTESVGLLPELAAETDLNRADWDRANAAAKVLIAESVRLGQTKTPLADSERKSVDGAFQTLDELAAKLPAQRSDTNE
;
A
#
# COMPACT_ATOMS: atom_id res chain seq x y z
N MET A 1 -64.12 -14.99 -19.76
CA MET A 1 -63.63 -16.33 -19.38
C MET A 1 -62.88 -16.93 -20.56
N PHE A 2 -61.55 -16.84 -20.57
CA PHE A 2 -60.69 -17.71 -21.38
C PHE A 2 -59.41 -17.94 -20.60
N ARG A 3 -59.21 -19.20 -20.21
CA ARG A 3 -58.03 -19.72 -19.53
C ARG A 3 -57.02 -20.09 -20.62
N PHE A 4 -55.85 -19.46 -20.61
CA PHE A 4 -54.69 -19.98 -21.34
C PHE A 4 -53.55 -20.21 -20.36
N ALA A 5 -53.40 -21.48 -20.01
CA ALA A 5 -52.19 -22.03 -19.42
C ALA A 5 -51.09 -22.00 -20.50
N ILE A 6 -49.95 -21.38 -20.19
CA ILE A 6 -48.76 -21.47 -21.03
C ILE A 6 -47.57 -21.85 -20.15
N CYS A 7 -47.30 -23.15 -20.22
CA CYS A 7 -46.01 -23.84 -20.19
C CYS A 7 -44.82 -23.12 -19.53
N VAL A 8 -44.51 -23.62 -18.32
CA VAL A 8 -43.19 -23.57 -17.69
C VAL A 8 -42.17 -24.22 -18.63
N ALA A 9 -41.47 -23.41 -19.42
CA ALA A 9 -40.27 -23.85 -20.14
C ALA A 9 -39.09 -23.77 -19.17
N LEU A 10 -38.88 -24.88 -18.45
CA LEU A 10 -37.68 -25.17 -17.68
C LEU A 10 -36.50 -25.30 -18.67
N ALA A 11 -35.87 -24.18 -19.03
CA ALA A 11 -34.64 -24.19 -19.80
C ALA A 11 -33.48 -24.50 -18.85
N CYS A 12 -33.12 -25.79 -18.81
CA CYS A 12 -31.82 -26.27 -18.38
C CYS A 12 -30.72 -25.49 -19.12
N LEU A 13 -30.16 -24.48 -18.48
CA LEU A 13 -28.90 -23.89 -18.91
C LEU A 13 -27.76 -24.79 -18.38
N PRO A 14 -27.00 -25.42 -19.27
CA PRO A 14 -25.91 -26.31 -18.89
C PRO A 14 -24.82 -25.51 -18.18
N LEU A 15 -24.31 -26.12 -17.10
CA LEU A 15 -23.06 -25.79 -16.44
C LEU A 15 -21.92 -25.82 -17.48
N TRP A 16 -21.64 -24.65 -18.05
CA TRP A 16 -20.41 -24.44 -18.81
C TRP A 16 -19.30 -24.07 -17.82
N LEU A 17 -18.41 -25.03 -17.64
CA LEU A 17 -17.05 -24.80 -17.18
C LEU A 17 -16.43 -23.66 -17.98
N SER A 18 -16.07 -22.59 -17.28
CA SER A 18 -14.88 -21.79 -17.57
C SER A 18 -14.18 -21.70 -16.22
N GLY A 19 -13.08 -22.41 -16.00
CA GLY A 19 -11.89 -22.35 -16.82
C GLY A 19 -10.93 -21.42 -16.08
N CYS A 20 -9.91 -22.00 -15.46
CA CYS A 20 -8.85 -21.33 -14.72
C CYS A 20 -8.36 -20.05 -15.39
N SER A 21 -8.38 -18.95 -14.66
CA SER A 21 -7.27 -18.00 -14.67
C SER A 21 -6.90 -17.69 -13.22
N ALA A 22 -6.27 -18.66 -12.58
CA ALA A 22 -5.19 -18.34 -11.65
C ALA A 22 -4.04 -17.75 -12.48
N THR A 23 -4.22 -16.52 -12.97
CA THR A 23 -3.08 -15.68 -13.32
C THR A 23 -2.54 -15.20 -11.99
N GLN A 24 -1.76 -16.07 -11.36
CA GLN A 24 -0.69 -15.66 -10.48
C GLN A 24 0.19 -14.77 -11.35
N ALA A 25 -0.10 -13.47 -11.32
CA ALA A 25 0.85 -12.47 -11.74
C ALA A 25 1.99 -12.60 -10.71
N GLU A 26 2.92 -13.50 -10.99
CA GLU A 26 4.31 -13.33 -10.63
C GLU A 26 4.75 -12.05 -11.35
N ALA A 27 4.34 -10.91 -10.80
CA ALA A 27 5.11 -9.72 -10.94
C ALA A 27 6.42 -10.05 -10.25
N GLU A 28 7.37 -10.55 -11.03
CA GLU A 28 8.78 -10.42 -10.74
C GLU A 28 9.02 -8.92 -10.58
N HIS A 29 8.78 -8.43 -9.36
CA HIS A 29 9.22 -7.13 -8.94
C HIS A 29 10.74 -7.24 -8.95
N GLU A 30 11.36 -6.86 -10.07
CA GLU A 30 12.75 -6.45 -10.06
C GLU A 30 12.83 -5.32 -9.03
N HIS A 31 13.20 -5.67 -7.80
CA HIS A 31 13.49 -4.73 -6.73
C HIS A 31 14.75 -4.00 -7.17
N HIS A 32 14.59 -2.99 -8.02
CA HIS A 32 15.60 -1.96 -8.23
C HIS A 32 15.82 -1.33 -6.86
N HIS A 33 16.76 -1.86 -6.08
CA HIS A 33 17.23 -1.27 -4.85
C HIS A 33 17.79 0.11 -5.21
N ALA A 34 16.96 1.14 -5.10
CA ALA A 34 17.36 2.50 -5.37
C ALA A 34 18.58 2.84 -4.49
N HIS A 35 19.59 3.45 -5.12
CA HIS A 35 20.78 3.96 -4.44
C HIS A 35 20.40 4.70 -3.14
N GLY A 36 20.76 4.13 -1.99
CA GLY A 36 20.52 4.74 -0.66
C GLY A 36 19.23 4.28 0.05
N SER A 37 18.93 2.98 0.05
CA SER A 37 17.95 2.40 0.98
C SER A 37 18.24 2.88 2.41
N PRO A 38 17.21 3.27 3.19
CA PRO A 38 17.42 3.59 4.58
C PRO A 38 17.88 2.31 5.30
N PRO A 39 18.94 2.37 6.11
CA PRO A 39 19.55 1.17 6.68
C PRO A 39 18.68 0.51 7.76
N THR A 40 17.60 1.15 8.21
CA THR A 40 16.80 0.71 9.37
C THR A 40 15.31 0.90 9.12
N PHE A 41 14.48 0.05 9.75
CA PHE A 41 13.02 0.14 9.69
C PHE A 41 12.50 1.53 10.11
N GLU A 42 13.02 2.07 11.21
CA GLU A 42 12.70 3.42 11.68
C GLU A 42 13.05 4.50 10.64
N GLY A 43 14.23 4.37 10.00
CA GLY A 43 14.67 5.28 8.94
C GLY A 43 13.73 5.28 7.74
N LEU A 44 13.22 4.09 7.37
CA LEU A 44 12.22 3.96 6.32
C LEU A 44 10.89 4.62 6.71
N VAL A 45 10.39 4.38 7.92
CA VAL A 45 9.14 5.00 8.40
C VAL A 45 9.21 6.53 8.36
N LYS A 46 10.33 7.12 8.83
CA LYS A 46 10.58 8.57 8.74
C LYS A 46 10.60 9.07 7.30
N ARG A 47 11.24 8.34 6.39
CA ARG A 47 11.30 8.66 4.95
C ARG A 47 9.90 8.64 4.33
N VAL A 48 9.12 7.58 4.58
CA VAL A 48 7.75 7.42 4.08
C VAL A 48 6.87 8.58 4.55
N ARG A 49 6.95 8.97 5.82
CA ARG A 49 6.20 10.12 6.35
C ARG A 49 6.56 11.43 5.64
N LYS A 50 7.85 11.67 5.40
CA LYS A 50 8.35 12.85 4.69
C LYS A 50 7.84 12.89 3.25
N GLN A 51 7.92 11.77 2.54
CA GLN A 51 7.46 11.65 1.16
C GLN A 51 5.95 11.77 1.05
N HIS A 52 5.17 11.20 1.97
CA HIS A 52 3.72 11.40 2.04
C HIS A 52 3.37 12.88 2.14
N HIS A 53 4.04 13.62 3.03
CA HIS A 53 3.85 15.05 3.18
C HIS A 53 4.18 15.83 1.89
N TRP A 54 5.27 15.48 1.20
CA TRP A 54 5.63 16.11 -0.07
C TRP A 54 4.68 15.76 -1.22
N ALA A 55 4.24 14.50 -1.31
CA ALA A 55 3.25 14.08 -2.30
C ALA A 55 1.92 14.81 -2.10
N ALA A 56 1.47 14.96 -0.85
CA ALA A 56 0.26 15.72 -0.52
C ALA A 56 0.39 17.22 -0.87
N GLN A 57 1.54 17.83 -0.59
CA GLN A 57 1.81 19.22 -1.00
C GLN A 57 1.92 19.39 -2.51
N ALA A 58 2.48 18.40 -3.21
CA ALA A 58 2.60 18.45 -4.66
C ALA A 58 1.24 18.23 -5.34
N ALA A 59 0.32 17.49 -4.71
CA ALA A 59 -1.05 17.29 -5.21
C ALA A 59 -1.83 18.61 -5.36
N SER A 60 -1.55 19.59 -4.50
CA SER A 60 -2.18 20.93 -4.57
C SER A 60 -1.50 21.88 -5.56
N ARG A 61 -0.44 21.46 -6.27
CA ARG A 61 0.29 22.27 -7.25
C ARG A 61 -0.08 21.87 -8.68
N GLU A 62 0.06 22.79 -9.63
CA GLU A 62 -0.21 22.52 -11.05
C GLU A 62 0.87 21.66 -11.75
N ASP A 63 2.02 21.42 -11.10
CA ASP A 63 3.10 20.60 -11.66
C ASP A 63 2.84 19.10 -11.49
N VAL A 64 2.17 18.53 -12.50
CA VAL A 64 1.83 17.10 -12.56
C VAL A 64 3.07 16.20 -12.56
N LYS A 65 4.17 16.62 -13.20
CA LYS A 65 5.39 15.80 -13.27
C LYS A 65 6.05 15.70 -11.90
N HIS A 66 6.13 16.82 -11.19
CA HIS A 66 6.63 16.82 -9.82
C HIS A 66 5.75 15.96 -8.92
N PHE A 67 4.42 16.11 -8.99
CA PHE A 67 3.49 15.30 -8.19
C PHE A 67 3.66 13.80 -8.45
N GLN A 68 3.69 13.36 -9.71
CA GLN A 68 3.87 11.95 -10.07
C GLN A 68 5.21 11.38 -9.57
N ARG A 69 6.27 12.19 -9.58
CA ARG A 69 7.58 11.80 -9.03
C ARG A 69 7.50 11.58 -7.51
N GLU A 70 6.96 12.53 -6.76
CA GLU A 70 6.85 12.39 -5.30
C GLU A 70 5.94 11.23 -4.90
N LEU A 71 4.83 11.04 -5.63
CA LEU A 71 3.92 9.92 -5.40
C LEU A 71 4.57 8.56 -5.65
N ARG A 72 5.41 8.47 -6.70
CA ARG A 72 6.18 7.26 -7.00
C ARG A 72 7.17 6.95 -5.88
N HIS A 73 7.97 7.92 -5.46
CA HIS A 73 8.93 7.75 -4.36
C HIS A 73 8.25 7.32 -3.06
N PHE A 74 7.09 7.90 -2.75
CA PHE A 74 6.27 7.49 -1.62
C PHE A 74 5.83 6.02 -1.74
N THR A 75 5.25 5.65 -2.89
CA THR A 75 4.72 4.29 -3.12
C THR A 75 5.84 3.24 -3.05
N GLU A 76 6.99 3.51 -3.69
CA GLU A 76 8.17 2.63 -3.65
C GLU A 76 8.66 2.43 -2.21
N SER A 77 8.76 3.50 -1.43
CA SER A 77 9.23 3.41 -0.05
C SER A 77 8.24 2.69 0.87
N VAL A 78 6.93 2.85 0.65
CA VAL A 78 5.91 2.06 1.37
C VAL A 78 6.02 0.58 1.02
N GLY A 79 6.30 0.25 -0.24
CA GLY A 79 6.48 -1.14 -0.71
C GLY A 79 7.64 -1.87 -0.03
N LEU A 80 8.66 -1.15 0.44
CA LEU A 80 9.80 -1.72 1.17
C LEU A 80 9.51 -2.00 2.66
N LEU A 81 8.41 -1.48 3.23
CA LEU A 81 8.13 -1.66 4.66
C LEU A 81 7.96 -3.13 5.08
N PRO A 82 7.20 -3.99 4.34
CA PRO A 82 7.04 -5.39 4.73
C PRO A 82 8.33 -6.22 4.61
N GLU A 83 9.17 -5.90 3.62
CA GLU A 83 10.48 -6.52 3.41
C GLU A 83 11.40 -6.18 4.58
N LEU A 84 11.55 -4.88 4.88
CA LEU A 84 12.41 -4.43 5.98
C LEU A 84 11.89 -4.88 7.34
N ALA A 85 10.56 -4.97 7.53
CA ALA A 85 9.97 -5.55 8.74
C ALA A 85 10.34 -7.03 8.90
N ALA A 86 10.41 -7.79 7.81
CA ALA A 86 10.78 -9.21 7.84
C ALA A 86 12.27 -9.42 8.18
N GLU A 87 13.11 -8.42 7.95
CA GLU A 87 14.53 -8.43 8.32
C GLU A 87 14.78 -8.04 9.79
N THR A 88 13.73 -7.69 10.54
CA THR A 88 13.83 -7.31 11.95
C THR A 88 13.37 -8.42 12.91
N ASP A 89 13.66 -8.25 14.20
CA ASP A 89 13.21 -9.16 15.27
C ASP A 89 11.71 -9.03 15.64
N LEU A 90 10.89 -8.41 14.80
CA LEU A 90 9.44 -8.34 15.03
C LEU A 90 8.83 -9.75 15.00
N ASN A 91 7.94 -10.02 15.95
CA ASN A 91 7.15 -11.24 15.92
C ASN A 91 6.14 -11.20 14.77
N ARG A 92 5.53 -12.36 14.47
CA ARG A 92 4.58 -12.50 13.35
C ARG A 92 3.42 -11.52 13.41
N ALA A 93 2.84 -11.30 14.59
CA ALA A 93 1.70 -10.41 14.74
C ALA A 93 2.09 -8.95 14.45
N ASP A 94 3.28 -8.53 14.87
CA ASP A 94 3.81 -7.20 14.59
C ASP A 94 4.17 -7.02 13.10
N TRP A 95 4.69 -8.06 12.44
CA TRP A 95 4.88 -8.07 10.98
C TRP A 95 3.55 -7.93 10.22
N ASP A 96 2.52 -8.67 10.63
CA ASP A 96 1.18 -8.58 10.02
C ASP A 96 0.59 -7.16 10.20
N ARG A 97 0.85 -6.50 11.34
CA ARG A 97 0.50 -5.09 11.58
C ARG A 97 1.26 -4.14 10.66
N ALA A 98 2.56 -4.32 10.46
CA ALA A 98 3.36 -3.52 9.53
C ALA A 98 2.82 -3.63 8.09
N ASN A 99 2.52 -4.86 7.66
CA ASN A 99 1.97 -5.13 6.34
C ASN A 99 0.57 -4.50 6.16
N ALA A 100 -0.29 -4.59 7.18
CA ALA A 100 -1.60 -3.95 7.15
C ALA A 100 -1.49 -2.41 7.04
N ALA A 101 -0.58 -1.80 7.82
CA ALA A 101 -0.32 -0.37 7.73
C ALA A 101 0.22 0.04 6.35
N ALA A 102 1.16 -0.73 5.78
CA ALA A 102 1.67 -0.49 4.43
C ALA A 102 0.56 -0.53 3.37
N LYS A 103 -0.37 -1.50 3.45
CA LYS A 103 -1.53 -1.58 2.54
C LYS A 103 -2.43 -0.34 2.61
N VAL A 104 -2.66 0.21 3.80
CA VAL A 104 -3.41 1.47 3.97
C VAL A 104 -2.70 2.61 3.25
N LEU A 105 -1.38 2.71 3.39
CA LEU A 105 -0.59 3.77 2.75
C LEU A 105 -0.50 3.61 1.22
N ILE A 106 -0.48 2.37 0.71
CA ILE A 106 -0.57 2.11 -0.75
C ILE A 106 -1.96 2.51 -1.27
N ALA A 107 -3.04 2.17 -0.56
CA ALA A 107 -4.38 2.58 -0.94
C ALA A 107 -4.49 4.12 -1.00
N GLU A 108 -3.84 4.81 -0.06
CA GLU A 108 -3.76 6.27 -0.09
C GLU A 108 -2.96 6.79 -1.29
N SER A 109 -1.82 6.18 -1.64
CA SER A 109 -1.04 6.62 -2.80
C SER A 109 -1.84 6.49 -4.10
N VAL A 110 -2.59 5.40 -4.26
CA VAL A 110 -3.49 5.20 -5.40
C VAL A 110 -4.59 6.28 -5.43
N ARG A 111 -5.25 6.53 -4.30
CA ARG A 111 -6.31 7.54 -4.19
C ARG A 111 -5.78 8.94 -4.48
N LEU A 112 -4.62 9.31 -3.93
CA LEU A 112 -3.98 10.60 -4.15
C LEU A 112 -3.62 10.77 -5.63
N GLY A 113 -3.11 9.71 -6.28
CA GLY A 113 -2.82 9.70 -7.72
C GLY A 113 -4.05 9.90 -8.61
N GLN A 114 -5.20 9.35 -8.22
CA GLN A 114 -6.46 9.46 -8.96
C GLN A 114 -7.14 10.81 -8.79
N THR A 115 -7.22 11.30 -7.54
CA THR A 115 -8.03 12.48 -7.21
C THR A 115 -7.22 13.78 -7.19
N LYS A 116 -5.93 13.71 -6.85
CA LYS A 116 -5.08 14.88 -6.53
C LYS A 116 -5.70 15.79 -5.45
N THR A 117 -6.55 15.23 -4.59
CA THR A 117 -7.25 15.99 -3.57
C THR A 117 -6.73 15.67 -2.16
N PRO A 118 -6.76 16.66 -1.24
CA PRO A 118 -6.50 16.40 0.17
C PRO A 118 -7.41 15.32 0.74
N LEU A 119 -6.92 14.61 1.76
CA LEU A 119 -7.67 13.59 2.49
C LEU A 119 -8.92 14.15 3.16
N ALA A 120 -10.03 13.42 3.04
CA ALA A 120 -11.17 13.60 3.93
C ALA A 120 -10.79 13.23 5.37
N ASP A 121 -11.48 13.79 6.36
CA ASP A 121 -11.14 13.59 7.78
C ASP A 121 -11.14 12.12 8.21
N SER A 122 -12.04 11.30 7.65
CA SER A 122 -12.10 9.86 7.92
C SER A 122 -10.88 9.12 7.38
N GLU A 123 -10.44 9.46 6.18
CA GLU A 123 -9.27 8.84 5.52
C GLU A 123 -7.97 9.29 6.21
N ARG A 124 -7.91 10.56 6.63
CA ARG A 124 -6.80 11.10 7.42
C ARG A 124 -6.58 10.30 8.70
N LYS A 125 -7.64 9.96 9.43
CA LYS A 125 -7.53 9.12 10.64
C LYS A 125 -6.95 7.74 10.32
N SER A 126 -7.33 7.13 9.20
CA SER A 126 -6.78 5.84 8.79
C SER A 126 -5.28 5.93 8.45
N VAL A 127 -4.88 6.97 7.71
CA VAL A 127 -3.47 7.22 7.35
C VAL A 127 -2.64 7.53 8.61
N ASP A 128 -3.14 8.38 9.49
CA ASP A 128 -2.48 8.72 10.77
C ASP A 128 -2.35 7.48 11.67
N GLY A 129 -3.38 6.64 11.74
CA GLY A 129 -3.34 5.38 12.49
C GLY A 129 -2.36 4.36 11.91
N ALA A 130 -2.21 4.31 10.58
CA ALA A 130 -1.19 3.49 9.92
C ALA A 130 0.22 3.98 10.28
N PHE A 131 0.46 5.29 10.22
CA PHE A 131 1.73 5.87 10.64
C PHE A 131 2.02 5.66 12.12
N GLN A 132 1.04 5.83 13.00
CA GLN A 132 1.18 5.55 14.42
C GLN A 132 1.57 4.08 14.66
N THR A 133 0.93 3.15 13.96
CA THR A 133 1.27 1.73 14.04
C THR A 133 2.72 1.48 13.65
N LEU A 134 3.20 2.09 12.56
CA LEU A 134 4.58 1.95 12.12
C LEU A 134 5.57 2.54 13.13
N ASP A 135 5.27 3.69 13.72
CA ASP A 135 6.10 4.32 14.76
C ASP A 135 6.17 3.45 16.04
N GLU A 136 5.03 2.88 16.47
CA GLU A 136 4.99 1.94 17.59
C GLU A 136 5.85 0.69 17.34
N LEU A 137 5.82 0.16 16.12
CA LEU A 137 6.64 -0.99 15.73
C LEU A 137 8.12 -0.64 15.68
N ALA A 138 8.47 0.53 15.12
CA ALA A 138 9.85 1.02 15.12
C ALA A 138 10.38 1.20 16.55
N ALA A 139 9.56 1.67 17.48
CA ALA A 139 9.94 1.84 18.89
C ALA A 139 10.18 0.53 19.65
N LYS A 140 9.65 -0.61 19.17
CA LYS A 140 9.92 -1.94 19.74
C LYS A 140 11.29 -2.49 19.37
N LEU A 141 11.89 -1.99 18.30
CA LEU A 141 13.16 -2.48 17.82
C LEU A 141 14.29 -1.89 18.67
N PRO A 142 15.35 -2.67 18.96
CA PRO A 142 16.54 -2.10 19.59
C PRO A 142 17.05 -0.96 18.72
N ALA A 143 17.49 0.14 19.33
CA ALA A 143 18.08 1.26 18.61
C ALA A 143 19.19 0.74 17.71
N GLN A 144 18.92 0.67 16.40
CA GLN A 144 19.90 0.19 15.45
C GLN A 144 20.99 1.25 15.39
N ARG A 145 22.17 0.91 15.90
CA ARG A 145 23.34 1.77 15.79
C ARG A 145 23.58 1.98 14.31
N SER A 146 23.26 3.19 13.84
CA SER A 146 23.73 3.66 12.56
C SER A 146 25.24 3.77 12.70
N ASP A 147 25.96 2.71 12.41
CA ASP A 147 27.41 2.74 12.28
C ASP A 147 27.70 3.65 11.08
N THR A 148 27.77 4.95 11.36
CA THR A 148 28.24 5.99 10.45
C THR A 148 29.71 5.71 10.24
N ASN A 149 30.03 4.95 9.19
CA ASN A 149 31.35 4.98 8.58
C ASN A 149 31.53 6.38 7.97
N GLU A 150 32.16 7.27 8.74
CA GLU A 150 32.87 8.45 8.22
C GLU A 150 34.08 8.03 7.37
#